data_AF-A0A7C2GXR5-F1
#
_entry.id   AF-A0A7C2GXR5-F1
#
_cell.length_a   1.000
_cell.length_b   1.000
_cell.length_c   1.000
_cell.angle_alpha   90.00
_cell.angle_beta   90.00
_cell.angle_gamma   90.00
#
_symmetry.space_group_name_H-M   'P 1'
#
loop_
_entity.id
_entity.type
_entity.pdbx_description
1 polymer ?
#
loop_
_entity_poly.entity_id
_entity_poly.type
_entity_poly.pdbx_seq_one_letter_code
_entity_poly.pdbx_strand_id
1 'polypeptide(L)'
;MSQNQEVKGNTLKVYLYLLKNSPSELRDVQRSLGFSSASLASYHLSKLVELGFAKQDAYGRYSAVKDAADKVLEGYSKIGPAVVPQLFFFSLLFTILVVFFSIEIWAGGNFVYYLIGVCFAMLAVFWFETIRLWRKLAA
;
A
#
# COMPACT_ATOMS: atom_id res chain seq x y z
N MET A 1 0.59 -25.11 -3.37
CA MET A 1 1.53 -24.12 -2.79
C MET A 1 1.78 -23.03 -3.84
N SER A 2 0.99 -21.96 -3.87
CA SER A 2 1.31 -20.81 -4.70
C SER A 2 2.10 -19.83 -3.84
N GLN A 3 3.40 -19.72 -4.13
CA GLN A 3 4.30 -18.74 -3.53
C GLN A 3 3.67 -17.35 -3.68
N ASN A 4 3.51 -16.63 -2.57
CA ASN A 4 3.07 -15.22 -2.54
C ASN A 4 4.17 -14.37 -3.22
N GLN A 5 4.23 -14.40 -4.55
CA GLN A 5 5.13 -13.54 -5.32
C GLN A 5 4.52 -12.15 -5.31
N GLU A 6 4.95 -11.35 -4.34
CA GLU A 6 4.57 -9.94 -4.26
C GLU A 6 4.97 -9.19 -5.52
N VAL A 7 4.04 -8.39 -6.04
CA VAL A 7 4.28 -7.49 -7.17
C VAL A 7 5.18 -6.34 -6.69
N LYS A 8 6.48 -6.41 -7.00
CA LYS A 8 7.47 -5.40 -6.62
C LYS A 8 8.23 -4.82 -7.84
N GLY A 9 8.82 -3.65 -7.64
CA GLY A 9 9.69 -2.99 -8.63
C GLY A 9 8.97 -2.60 -9.92
N ASN A 10 9.58 -2.91 -11.07
CA ASN A 10 9.01 -2.57 -12.39
C ASN A 10 7.66 -3.24 -12.65
N THR A 11 7.42 -4.44 -12.11
CA THR A 11 6.13 -5.14 -12.21
C THR A 11 5.00 -4.33 -11.55
N LEU A 12 5.29 -3.69 -10.42
CA LEU A 12 4.33 -2.80 -9.74
C LEU A 12 4.06 -1.53 -10.55
N LYS A 13 5.08 -0.95 -11.16
CA LYS A 13 4.91 0.21 -12.05
C LYS A 13 3.99 -0.11 -13.23
N VAL A 14 4.16 -1.29 -13.84
CA VAL A 14 3.26 -1.78 -14.91
C VAL A 14 1.84 -1.95 -14.40
N TYR A 15 1.66 -2.57 -13.23
CA TYR A 15 0.35 -2.76 -12.64
C TYR A 15 -0.37 -1.43 -12.37
N LEU A 16 0.31 -0.46 -11.76
CA LEU A 16 -0.24 0.87 -11.50
C LEU A 16 -0.59 1.63 -12.78
N TYR A 17 0.21 1.45 -13.83
CA TYR A 17 -0.09 2.01 -15.14
C TYR A 17 -1.38 1.42 -15.72
N LEU A 18 -1.52 0.09 -15.71
CA LEU A 18 -2.76 -0.57 -16.15
C LEU A 18 -3.95 -0.17 -15.29
N LEU A 19 -3.79 0.01 -13.97
CA LEU A 19 -4.88 0.44 -13.09
C LEU A 19 -5.49 1.79 -13.51
N LYS A 20 -4.67 2.67 -14.11
CA LYS A 20 -5.08 4.00 -14.59
C LYS A 20 -5.53 4.00 -16.06
N ASN A 21 -4.89 3.20 -16.91
CA ASN A 21 -5.02 3.28 -18.37
C ASN A 21 -5.57 2.01 -19.02
N SER A 22 -6.20 1.11 -18.27
CA SER A 22 -6.82 -0.10 -18.85
C SER A 22 -7.97 0.25 -19.81
N PRO A 23 -8.10 -0.46 -20.95
CA PRO A 23 -7.17 -1.45 -21.51
C PRO A 23 -5.96 -0.80 -22.22
N SER A 24 -4.76 -1.40 -22.12
CA SER A 24 -3.54 -0.89 -22.78
C SER A 24 -2.81 -1.97 -23.58
N GLU A 25 -2.14 -1.58 -24.66
CA GLU A 25 -1.28 -2.49 -25.44
C GLU A 25 0.15 -2.57 -24.89
N LEU A 26 0.90 -3.60 -25.31
CA LEU A 26 2.33 -3.75 -24.97
C LEU A 26 3.15 -2.50 -25.31
N ARG A 27 2.87 -1.89 -26.48
CA ARG A 27 3.57 -0.67 -26.94
C ARG A 27 3.27 0.54 -26.06
N ASP A 28 2.03 0.66 -25.57
CA ASP A 28 1.64 1.75 -24.68
C ASP A 28 2.40 1.63 -23.36
N VAL A 29 2.42 0.43 -22.78
CA VAL A 29 3.16 0.15 -21.54
C VAL A 29 4.66 0.40 -21.72
N GLN A 30 5.26 -0.09 -22.80
CA GLN A 30 6.69 0.13 -23.09
C GLN A 30 7.02 1.63 -23.20
N ARG A 31 6.24 2.38 -23.97
CA ARG A 31 6.50 3.80 -24.25
C ARG A 31 6.22 4.68 -23.04
N SER A 32 5.13 4.43 -22.31
CA SER A 32 4.76 5.22 -21.14
C SER A 32 5.68 4.99 -19.94
N LEU A 33 6.23 3.77 -19.79
CA LEU A 33 7.13 3.45 -18.68
C LEU A 33 8.62 3.51 -19.05
N GLY A 34 8.93 3.82 -20.31
CA GLY A 34 10.31 4.00 -20.78
C GLY A 34 11.16 2.72 -20.70
N PHE A 35 10.56 1.55 -20.94
CA PHE A 35 11.33 0.30 -20.92
C PHE A 35 12.29 0.22 -22.11
N SER A 36 13.50 -0.27 -21.83
CA SER A 36 14.57 -0.42 -22.82
C SER A 36 14.22 -1.36 -23.98
N SER A 37 13.29 -2.31 -23.76
CA SER A 37 12.82 -3.23 -24.79
C SER A 37 11.35 -3.62 -24.60
N ALA A 38 10.68 -3.96 -25.71
CA ALA A 38 9.33 -4.52 -25.69
C ALA A 38 9.27 -5.84 -24.92
N SER A 39 10.34 -6.65 -24.99
CA SER A 39 10.44 -7.91 -24.26
C SER A 39 10.44 -7.72 -22.74
N LEU A 40 11.05 -6.65 -22.24
CA LEU A 40 11.03 -6.34 -20.81
C LEU A 40 9.62 -5.97 -20.33
N ALA A 41 8.90 -5.16 -21.11
CA ALA A 41 7.49 -4.84 -20.83
C ALA A 41 6.62 -6.10 -20.86
N SER A 42 6.83 -6.96 -21.86
CA SER A 42 6.11 -8.23 -22.02
C SER A 42 6.35 -9.18 -20.84
N TYR A 43 7.60 -9.30 -20.38
CA TYR A 43 7.94 -10.09 -19.19
C TYR A 43 7.14 -9.66 -17.95
N HIS A 44 7.06 -8.35 -17.68
CA HIS A 44 6.30 -7.85 -16.53
C HIS A 44 4.78 -8.00 -16.71
N LEU A 45 4.26 -7.84 -17.92
CA LEU A 45 2.84 -8.06 -18.23
C LEU A 45 2.45 -9.53 -18.06
N SER A 46 3.22 -10.45 -18.63
CA SER A 46 3.00 -11.89 -18.46
C SER A 46 3.06 -12.31 -17.00
N LYS A 47 4.04 -11.78 -16.24
CA LYS A 47 4.13 -12.01 -14.80
C LYS A 47 2.89 -11.51 -14.05
N LEU A 48 2.33 -10.36 -14.42
CA LEU A 48 1.08 -9.87 -13.81
C LEU A 48 -0.12 -10.75 -14.15
N VAL A 49 -0.17 -11.33 -15.36
CA VAL A 49 -1.22 -12.27 -15.76
C VAL A 49 -1.10 -13.58 -14.99
N GLU A 50 0.10 -14.15 -14.87
CA GLU A 50 0.38 -15.36 -14.08
C GLU A 50 -0.03 -15.21 -12.62
N LEU A 51 0.22 -14.04 -12.04
CA LEU A 51 -0.13 -13.72 -10.66
C LEU A 51 -1.60 -13.30 -10.47
N GLY A 52 -2.39 -13.22 -11.54
CA GLY A 52 -3.81 -12.86 -11.50
C GLY A 52 -4.09 -11.36 -11.31
N PHE A 53 -3.08 -10.50 -11.41
CA PHE A 53 -3.21 -9.05 -11.32
C PHE A 53 -3.59 -8.38 -12.64
N ALA A 54 -3.40 -9.05 -13.78
CA ALA A 54 -3.81 -8.55 -15.09
C ALA A 54 -4.50 -9.66 -15.91
N LYS A 55 -5.28 -9.25 -16.92
CA LYS A 55 -5.88 -10.15 -17.92
C LYS A 55 -5.57 -9.63 -19.32
N GLN A 56 -5.32 -10.54 -20.24
CA GLN A 56 -5.16 -10.23 -21.66
C GLN A 56 -6.47 -10.54 -22.40
N ASP A 57 -6.92 -9.63 -23.25
CA ASP A 57 -8.08 -9.83 -24.12
C ASP A 57 -7.69 -10.58 -25.41
N ALA A 58 -8.69 -10.98 -26.21
CA ALA A 58 -8.49 -11.66 -27.48
C ALA A 58 -7.73 -10.81 -28.53
N TYR A 59 -7.63 -9.50 -28.31
CA TYR A 59 -6.93 -8.56 -29.19
C TYR A 59 -5.50 -8.26 -28.71
N GLY A 60 -5.04 -8.96 -27.66
CA GLY A 60 -3.70 -8.79 -27.10
C GLY A 60 -3.54 -7.58 -26.18
N ARG A 61 -4.62 -6.89 -25.80
CA ARG A 61 -4.60 -5.78 -24.85
C ARG A 61 -4.67 -6.27 -23.42
N TYR A 62 -4.01 -5.57 -22.52
CA TYR A 62 -3.93 -5.90 -21.12
C TYR A 62 -4.83 -4.99 -20.29
N SER A 63 -5.55 -5.58 -19.34
CA SER A 63 -6.38 -4.88 -18.36
C SER A 63 -6.02 -5.30 -16.94
N ALA A 64 -5.98 -4.36 -16.01
CA ALA A 64 -5.75 -4.66 -14.59
C ALA A 64 -6.98 -5.32 -13.96
N VAL A 65 -6.75 -6.36 -13.18
CA VAL A 65 -7.77 -6.95 -12.30
C VAL A 65 -7.83 -6.11 -11.02
N LYS A 66 -8.95 -5.39 -10.83
CA LYS A 66 -9.12 -4.46 -9.71
C LYS A 66 -9.26 -5.18 -8.37
N ASP A 67 -9.92 -6.34 -8.33
CA ASP A 67 -10.09 -7.14 -7.10
C ASP A 67 -8.76 -7.73 -6.59
N ALA A 68 -7.75 -7.85 -7.46
CA ALA A 68 -6.41 -8.24 -7.06
C ALA A 68 -5.63 -7.07 -6.42
N ALA A 69 -6.06 -5.82 -6.64
CA ALA A 69 -5.40 -4.63 -6.07
C ALA A 69 -5.40 -4.66 -4.54
N ASP A 70 -6.44 -5.25 -3.95
CA ASP A 70 -6.57 -5.34 -2.49
C ASP A 70 -5.49 -6.23 -1.87
N LYS A 71 -4.98 -7.23 -2.59
CA LYS A 71 -3.84 -8.07 -2.13
C LYS A 71 -2.47 -7.40 -2.25
N VAL A 72 -2.28 -6.44 -3.15
CA VAL A 72 -1.01 -5.67 -3.26
C VAL A 72 -1.04 -4.39 -2.40
N LEU A 73 -2.24 -3.93 -2.05
CA LEU A 73 -2.46 -2.82 -1.14
C LEU A 73 -2.72 -3.27 0.31
N GLU A 74 -2.65 -4.56 0.62
CA GLU A 74 -2.57 -5.09 1.99
C GLU A 74 -1.33 -4.46 2.67
N GLY A 75 -1.52 -3.36 3.39
CA GLY A 75 -0.45 -2.56 4.00
C GLY A 75 -0.42 -1.08 3.59
N TYR A 76 -1.23 -0.66 2.62
CA TYR A 76 -1.35 0.73 2.19
C TYR A 76 -2.80 1.21 2.26
N SER A 77 -3.05 2.18 3.14
CA SER A 77 -4.37 2.79 3.24
C SER A 77 -4.46 3.99 2.30
N LYS A 78 -5.43 3.95 1.38
CA LYS A 78 -5.87 5.13 0.63
C LYS A 78 -6.63 6.06 1.58
N ILE A 79 -6.11 7.27 1.78
CA ILE A 79 -6.79 8.35 2.50
C ILE A 79 -6.93 9.51 1.51
N GLY A 80 -8.14 9.68 0.96
CA GLY A 80 -8.37 10.65 -0.12
C GLY A 80 -7.49 10.37 -1.35
N PRO A 81 -6.76 11.37 -1.90
CA PRO A 81 -5.87 11.18 -3.05
C PRO A 81 -4.51 10.55 -2.70
N ALA A 82 -4.17 10.40 -1.41
CA ALA A 82 -2.86 9.92 -0.96
C ALA A 82 -2.88 8.43 -0.58
N VAL A 83 -1.82 7.71 -0.99
CA VAL A 83 -1.55 6.33 -0.56
C VAL A 83 -0.57 6.41 0.60
N VAL A 84 -1.05 6.10 1.81
CA VAL A 84 -0.26 6.21 3.03
C VAL A 84 0.06 4.80 3.53
N PRO A 85 1.34 4.49 3.86
CA PRO A 85 1.68 3.24 4.52
C PRO A 85 0.82 3.07 5.78
N GLN A 86 0.27 1.88 6.00
CA GLN A 86 -0.59 1.59 7.15
C GLN A 86 0.08 1.96 8.48
N LEU A 87 1.42 1.86 8.54
CA LEU A 87 2.23 2.18 9.71
C LEU A 87 2.55 3.68 9.91
N PHE A 88 2.26 4.55 8.93
CA PHE A 88 2.68 5.96 8.97
C PHE A 88 2.07 6.74 10.15
N PHE A 89 0.77 6.58 10.40
CA PHE A 89 0.10 7.23 11.53
C PHE A 89 0.67 6.74 12.87
N PHE A 90 1.04 5.45 12.95
CA PHE A 90 1.68 4.89 14.13
C PHE A 90 3.06 5.54 14.34
N SER A 91 3.89 5.65 13.30
CA SER A 91 5.20 6.31 13.42
C SER A 91 5.09 7.77 13.85
N LEU A 92 4.14 8.53 13.29
CA LEU A 92 3.93 9.93 13.66
C LEU A 92 3.49 10.09 15.11
N LEU A 93 2.52 9.29 15.55
CA LEU A 93 2.04 9.29 16.94
C LEU A 93 3.15 8.93 17.91
N PHE A 94 3.90 7.85 17.64
CA PHE A 94 5.03 7.44 18.48
C PHE A 94 6.10 8.54 18.56
N THR A 95 6.36 9.24 17.46
CA THR A 95 7.33 10.33 17.42
C THR A 95 6.88 11.51 18.29
N ILE A 96 5.61 11.91 18.22
CA ILE A 96 5.04 12.96 19.08
C ILE A 96 5.18 12.59 20.56
N LEU A 97 4.90 11.33 20.89
CA LEU A 97 4.99 10.85 22.28
C LEU A 97 6.41 10.79 22.81
N VAL A 98 7.36 10.29 22.00
CA VAL A 98 8.77 10.26 22.37
C VAL A 98 9.27 11.68 22.64
N VAL A 99 8.90 12.64 21.79
CA VAL A 99 9.28 14.05 21.98
C VAL A 99 8.65 14.63 23.25
N PHE A 100 7.34 14.43 23.44
CA PHE A 100 6.62 14.94 24.61
C PHE A 100 7.20 14.39 25.92
N PHE A 101 7.40 13.08 26.01
CA PHE A 101 7.97 12.47 27.21
C PHE A 101 9.43 12.84 27.43
N SER A 102 10.21 13.04 26.36
CA SER A 102 11.60 13.51 26.49
C SER A 102 11.67 14.91 27.11
N ILE A 103 10.72 15.80 26.78
CA ILE A 103 10.63 17.15 27.36
C ILE A 103 10.21 17.06 28.85
N GLU A 104 9.21 16.25 29.17
CA GLU A 104 8.70 16.10 30.54
C GLU A 104 9.70 15.43 31.50
N ILE A 105 10.49 14.45 31.03
CA ILE A 105 11.59 13.85 31.81
C ILE A 105 12.62 14.91 32.19
N TRP A 106 12.93 15.82 31.26
CA TRP A 106 13.87 16.92 31.51
C TRP A 106 13.32 17.95 32.50
N ALA A 107 11.99 18.07 32.61
CA ALA A 107 11.30 19.03 33.48
C ALA A 107 11.00 18.52 34.91
N GLY A 108 11.25 17.23 35.21
CA GLY A 108 11.17 16.69 36.59
C GLY A 108 9.75 16.45 37.14
N GLY A 109 8.73 16.31 36.29
CA GLY A 109 7.32 16.17 36.70
C GLY A 109 6.87 14.75 37.15
N ASN A 110 5.75 14.68 37.88
CA ASN A 110 5.06 13.43 38.23
C ASN A 110 4.34 12.84 37.00
N PHE A 111 5.07 11.98 36.28
CA PHE A 111 4.78 11.47 34.92
C PHE A 111 3.61 10.47 34.80
N VAL A 112 3.17 9.85 35.89
CA VAL A 112 2.29 8.65 35.85
C VAL A 112 0.92 8.94 35.22
N TYR A 113 0.31 10.09 35.51
CA TYR A 113 -1.01 10.44 34.97
C TYR A 113 -1.00 10.74 33.47
N TYR A 114 0.06 11.39 32.99
CA TYR A 114 0.27 11.66 31.56
C TYR A 114 0.54 10.38 30.78
N LEU A 115 1.34 9.47 31.34
CA LEU A 115 1.57 8.15 30.76
C LEU A 115 0.26 7.39 30.58
N ILE A 116 -0.58 7.34 31.61
CA ILE A 116 -1.86 6.63 31.56
C ILE A 116 -2.79 7.24 30.50
N GLY A 117 -2.94 8.57 30.46
CA GLY A 117 -3.78 9.25 29.47
C GLY A 117 -3.32 8.98 28.03
N VAL A 118 -2.01 9.01 27.80
CA VAL A 118 -1.39 8.69 26.50
C VAL A 118 -1.61 7.22 26.11
N CYS A 119 -1.46 6.28 27.05
CA CYS A 119 -1.72 4.86 26.80
C CYS A 119 -3.19 4.62 26.41
N PHE A 120 -4.15 5.28 27.05
CA PHE A 120 -5.56 5.19 26.70
C PHE A 120 -5.87 5.79 25.33
N ALA A 121 -5.29 6.95 25.01
CA ALA A 121 -5.42 7.55 23.68
C ALA A 121 -4.82 6.64 22.59
N MET A 122 -3.67 6.01 22.87
CA MET A 122 -3.07 5.03 21.97
C MET A 122 -3.96 3.80 21.78
N LEU A 123 -4.47 3.22 22.85
CA LEU A 123 -5.41 2.09 22.79
C LEU A 123 -6.63 2.43 21.92
N ALA A 124 -7.22 3.61 22.09
CA ALA A 124 -8.36 4.05 21.29
C ALA A 124 -8.03 4.17 19.79
N VAL A 125 -6.88 4.77 19.44
CA VAL A 125 -6.41 4.87 18.06
C VAL A 125 -6.11 3.48 17.46
N PHE A 126 -5.51 2.59 18.25
CA PHE A 126 -5.17 1.23 17.83
C PHE A 126 -6.42 0.40 17.53
N TRP A 127 -7.42 0.49 18.41
CA TRP A 127 -8.72 -0.14 18.20
C TRP A 127 -9.47 0.46 17.02
N PHE A 128 -9.41 1.78 16.83
CA PHE A 128 -10.02 2.43 15.68
C PHE A 128 -9.43 1.94 14.35
N GLU A 129 -8.10 1.88 14.22
CA GLU A 129 -7.46 1.36 13.00
C GLU A 129 -7.73 -0.13 12.81
N THR A 130 -7.74 -0.93 13.88
CA THR A 130 -8.09 -2.36 13.82
C THR A 130 -9.51 -2.55 13.29
N ILE A 131 -10.49 -1.82 13.82
CA ILE A 131 -11.87 -1.86 13.36
C ILE A 131 -11.98 -1.36 11.91
N ARG A 132 -11.26 -0.31 11.53
CA ARG A 132 -11.24 0.20 10.15
C ARG A 132 -10.71 -0.84 9.17
N LEU A 133 -9.65 -1.55 9.53
CA LEU A 133 -9.05 -2.61 8.71
C LEU A 133 -9.95 -3.83 8.62
N TRP A 134 -10.55 -4.27 9.73
CA TRP A 134 -11.52 -5.37 9.74
C TRP A 134 -12.75 -5.07 8.87
N ARG A 135 -13.24 -3.82 8.87
CA ARG A 135 -14.33 -3.40 7.99
C ARG A 135 -13.98 -3.41 6.50
N LYS A 136 -12.69 -3.25 6.14
CA LYS A 136 -12.22 -3.38 4.76
C LYS A 136 -12.04 -4.83 4.33
N LEU A 137 -11.78 -5.74 5.27
CA LEU A 137 -11.66 -7.17 5.00
C LEU A 137 -13.03 -7.87 4.85
N ALA A 138 -14.08 -7.31 5.48
CA ALA A 138 -15.43 -7.85 5.49
C ALA A 138 -16.37 -7.25 4.43
N ALA A 139 -15.91 -6.28 3.63
CA ALA A 139 -16.63 -5.66 2.53
C ALA A 139 -16.08 -6.17 1.19
#